data_AF-A0A443ZGB7-F1
#
_entry.id   AF-A0A443ZGB7-F1
#
_cell.length_a   1.000
_cell.length_b   1.000
_cell.length_c   1.000
_cell.angle_alpha   90.00
_cell.angle_beta   90.00
_cell.angle_gamma   90.00
#
_symmetry.space_group_name_H-M   'P 1'
#
loop_
_entity.id
_entity.type
_entity.pdbx_description
1 polymer ?
#
loop_
_entity_poly.entity_id
_entity_poly.type
_entity_poly.pdbx_seq_one_letter_code
_entity_poly.pdbx_strand_id
1 'polypeptide(L)'
;MKNPIRLKASYFLLGACILSFLIFRFSRFIQTTSFDLVQHLLLVDELTRNAGVQANAFDRIGPMALYPPASHWMATIIGWVGGSGLVGITIVTIASVYLCYVLIINLVDASSPKRVLLFSLAFLVLTLTSSQIGWEVAENFFYPQIVADVMYFGILLWVSRDARTWKQTILFLLAGLVTMWIQPLVAIHVLAAGCALMAFQVWKFWSEQPSQRISNAACLAALIVGSVLIIFTNPAFKVMRMISANDGGLYLGYDSFMLVAFLCAAIGVWNLRQYWRGRAEYTDAVLGSAVVGAVGLVVIQFAMLKLFGDGSNYAIKKHMFIVFTLGIVNAVRVAAAYFPFGEKGLNPGWVAPVLAGVASMFVFDGYNKPVAPILNAMTYAANTADYQMPGFIPGNTVFLDSGLPLMGNLMVTLTALQHPFNPRAISWQRGASMTEGVKYAIVRRTPHINTVCDSRFIETANFVVIDPACMGKYAAGEKLNFASGGNGWSYASGGWSVAEAWGAWAFGNAEASVVLRVPSSSYQLQINGRAYVTQQHPKQIVVAEVNGTEVATWSFDLNESSGTRTAEIPKDLIKDGSLRIVLKAPGSVSPAQIGQSADTRVLGIGLHTLTLVAVP
;
A
#
# COMPACT_ATOMS: atom_id res chain seq x y z
N MET A 1 23.41 41.88 -16.38
CA MET A 1 21.96 41.57 -16.50
C MET A 1 21.80 40.16 -17.03
N LYS A 2 21.33 39.19 -16.23
CA LYS A 2 21.11 37.81 -16.70
C LYS A 2 19.81 37.76 -17.52
N ASN A 3 19.86 37.16 -18.71
CA ASN A 3 18.72 37.03 -19.61
C ASN A 3 17.59 36.21 -18.93
N PRO A 4 16.37 36.74 -18.74
CA PRO A 4 15.30 36.08 -18.00
C PRO A 4 14.86 34.72 -18.59
N ILE A 5 15.06 34.51 -19.89
CA ILE A 5 14.80 33.22 -20.57
C ILE A 5 15.80 32.16 -20.10
N ARG A 6 17.10 32.52 -20.01
CA ARG A 6 18.15 31.61 -19.50
C ARG A 6 17.90 31.23 -18.04
N LEU A 7 17.37 32.16 -17.25
CA LEU A 7 17.07 31.92 -15.83
C LEU A 7 15.91 30.92 -15.66
N LYS A 8 14.81 31.07 -16.40
CA LYS A 8 13.68 30.13 -16.37
C LYS A 8 14.09 28.73 -16.84
N ALA A 9 14.90 28.64 -17.89
CA ALA A 9 15.45 27.36 -18.35
C ALA A 9 16.30 26.67 -17.27
N SER A 10 17.10 27.43 -16.52
CA SER A 10 17.92 26.87 -15.44
C SER A 10 17.11 26.29 -14.28
N TYR A 11 15.97 26.88 -13.94
CA TYR A 11 15.08 26.37 -12.88
C TYR A 11 14.32 25.12 -13.29
N PHE A 12 13.84 25.08 -14.53
CA PHE A 12 13.25 23.87 -15.07
C PHE A 12 14.26 22.71 -15.09
N LEU A 13 15.50 23.00 -15.52
CA LEU A 13 16.57 22.01 -15.53
C LEU A 13 16.90 21.50 -14.12
N LEU A 14 16.96 22.39 -13.12
CA LEU A 14 17.14 21.99 -11.72
C LEU A 14 16.03 21.03 -11.26
N GLY A 15 14.77 21.37 -11.54
CA GLY A 15 13.64 20.52 -11.18
C GLY A 15 13.68 19.15 -11.86
N ALA A 16 14.09 19.10 -13.13
CA ALA A 16 14.29 17.85 -13.86
C ALA A 16 15.46 17.03 -13.29
N CYS A 17 16.58 17.66 -12.92
CA CYS A 17 17.70 16.97 -12.29
C CYS A 17 17.32 16.34 -10.95
N ILE A 18 16.56 17.04 -10.12
CA ILE A 18 16.07 16.51 -8.84
C ILE A 18 15.14 15.31 -9.07
N LEU A 19 14.18 15.43 -10.01
CA LEU A 19 13.28 14.33 -10.34
C LEU A 19 14.06 13.11 -10.86
N SER A 20 15.03 13.31 -11.75
CA SER A 20 15.90 12.24 -12.25
C SER A 20 16.70 11.58 -11.13
N PHE A 21 17.20 12.37 -10.17
CA PHE A 21 17.88 11.84 -8.99
C PHE A 21 16.94 10.98 -8.13
N LEU A 22 15.71 11.45 -7.86
CA LEU A 22 14.71 10.70 -7.10
C LEU A 22 14.35 9.39 -7.81
N ILE A 23 14.11 9.43 -9.12
CA ILE A 23 13.84 8.24 -9.94
C ILE A 23 15.00 7.26 -9.83
N PHE A 24 16.24 7.71 -10.08
CA PHE A 24 17.42 6.85 -9.98
C PHE A 24 17.62 6.25 -8.58
N ARG A 25 17.33 7.04 -7.53
CA ARG A 25 17.52 6.62 -6.14
C ARG A 25 16.49 5.56 -5.72
N PHE A 26 15.22 5.72 -6.10
CA PHE A 26 14.10 4.97 -5.53
C PHE A 26 13.43 3.96 -6.48
N SER A 27 13.57 4.07 -7.81
CA SER A 27 12.88 3.18 -8.75
C SER A 27 13.30 1.71 -8.69
N ARG A 28 14.45 1.42 -8.09
CA ARG A 28 14.98 0.08 -7.85
C ARG A 28 14.39 -0.62 -6.63
N PHE A 29 13.50 0.03 -5.90
CA PHE A 29 12.88 -0.48 -4.68
C PHE A 29 11.36 -0.59 -4.83
N ILE A 30 10.79 -1.56 -4.13
CA ILE A 30 9.35 -1.72 -3.99
C ILE A 30 8.83 -0.67 -3.01
N GLN A 31 7.70 -0.07 -3.36
CA GLN A 31 7.11 1.08 -2.69
C GLN A 31 6.43 0.76 -1.37
N THR A 32 5.87 -0.45 -1.28
CA THR A 32 4.90 -0.81 -0.25
C THR A 32 4.86 -2.32 -0.05
N THR A 33 4.20 -2.76 1.01
CA THR A 33 3.81 -4.17 1.20
C THR A 33 2.32 -4.41 0.99
N SER A 34 1.55 -3.40 0.58
CA SER A 34 0.12 -3.51 0.28
C SER A 34 -0.16 -4.39 -0.93
N PHE A 35 -1.17 -5.25 -0.82
CA PHE A 35 -1.68 -6.04 -1.94
C PHE A 35 -2.41 -5.19 -3.00
N ASP A 36 -2.71 -3.91 -2.73
CA ASP A 36 -3.25 -2.99 -3.73
C ASP A 36 -2.25 -2.74 -4.87
N LEU A 37 -0.93 -2.79 -4.58
CA LEU A 37 0.10 -2.74 -5.63
C LEU A 37 -0.03 -3.93 -6.60
N VAL A 38 -0.38 -5.11 -6.11
CA VAL A 38 -0.59 -6.31 -6.96
C VAL A 38 -1.79 -6.11 -7.87
N GLN A 39 -2.91 -5.61 -7.35
CA GLN A 39 -4.10 -5.32 -8.14
C GLN A 39 -3.84 -4.25 -9.20
N HIS A 40 -3.15 -3.17 -8.85
CA HIS A 40 -2.74 -2.15 -9.81
C HIS A 40 -1.78 -2.68 -10.88
N LEU A 41 -0.86 -3.56 -10.50
CA LEU A 41 0.03 -4.22 -11.45
C LEU A 41 -0.73 -5.12 -12.43
N LEU A 42 -1.79 -5.81 -12.00
CA LEU A 42 -2.63 -6.63 -12.88
C LEU A 42 -3.26 -5.80 -14.02
N LEU A 43 -3.77 -4.60 -13.71
CA LEU A 43 -4.29 -3.73 -14.77
C LEU A 43 -3.19 -3.22 -15.69
N VAL A 44 -2.02 -2.87 -15.16
CA VAL A 44 -0.88 -2.46 -16.00
C VAL A 44 -0.42 -3.61 -16.89
N ASP A 45 -0.38 -4.85 -16.39
CA ASP A 45 -0.03 -6.05 -17.16
C ASP A 45 -1.05 -6.31 -18.28
N GLU A 46 -2.35 -6.23 -17.98
CA GLU A 46 -3.43 -6.33 -18.96
C GLU A 46 -3.27 -5.29 -20.09
N LEU A 47 -3.05 -4.02 -19.74
CA LEU A 47 -2.80 -2.95 -20.71
C LEU A 47 -1.51 -3.17 -21.51
N THR A 48 -0.47 -3.70 -20.86
CA THR A 48 0.84 -3.97 -21.50
C THR A 48 0.72 -5.05 -22.57
N ARG A 49 -0.06 -6.11 -22.30
CA ARG A 49 -0.25 -7.24 -23.21
C ARG A 49 -1.24 -6.95 -24.34
N ASN A 50 -2.31 -6.22 -24.03
CA ASN A 50 -3.47 -6.10 -24.93
C ASN A 50 -3.67 -4.71 -25.51
N ALA A 51 -2.85 -3.72 -25.12
CA ALA A 51 -3.02 -2.31 -25.48
C ALA A 51 -4.44 -1.79 -25.20
N GLY A 52 -5.07 -2.31 -24.14
CA GLY A 52 -6.44 -2.03 -23.76
C GLY A 52 -6.93 -3.02 -22.72
N VAL A 53 -8.10 -2.77 -22.15
CA VAL A 53 -8.77 -3.71 -21.23
C VAL A 53 -9.74 -4.54 -22.04
N GLN A 54 -9.51 -5.86 -22.12
CA GLN A 54 -10.40 -6.75 -22.86
C GLN A 54 -11.76 -6.92 -22.17
N ALA A 55 -12.80 -7.25 -22.94
CA ALA A 55 -14.16 -7.45 -22.40
C ALA A 55 -14.24 -8.58 -21.36
N ASN A 56 -13.41 -9.61 -21.47
CA ASN A 56 -13.30 -10.72 -20.52
C ASN A 56 -12.22 -10.50 -19.45
N ALA A 57 -11.62 -9.31 -19.36
CA ALA A 57 -10.56 -9.04 -18.38
C ALA A 57 -11.06 -9.18 -16.94
N PHE A 58 -12.36 -8.98 -16.68
CA PHE A 58 -12.94 -9.15 -15.34
C PHE A 58 -12.71 -10.55 -14.78
N ASP A 59 -12.74 -11.59 -15.61
CA ASP A 59 -12.50 -12.97 -15.16
C ASP A 59 -11.04 -13.19 -14.73
N ARG A 60 -10.10 -12.39 -15.26
CA ARG A 60 -8.66 -12.49 -14.98
C ARG A 60 -8.22 -11.57 -13.84
N ILE A 61 -8.63 -10.31 -13.86
CA ILE A 61 -8.13 -9.26 -12.95
C ILE A 61 -9.21 -8.68 -12.04
N GLY A 62 -10.42 -9.26 -12.04
CA GLY A 62 -11.51 -8.92 -11.14
C GLY A 62 -12.02 -7.48 -11.32
N PRO A 63 -12.45 -6.82 -10.23
CA PRO A 63 -12.94 -5.44 -10.26
C PRO A 63 -11.97 -4.43 -10.87
N MET A 64 -10.68 -4.75 -10.91
CA MET A 64 -9.67 -3.88 -11.50
C MET A 64 -9.88 -3.66 -13.01
N ALA A 65 -10.56 -4.58 -13.70
CA ALA A 65 -10.95 -4.39 -15.11
C ALA A 65 -11.91 -3.19 -15.32
N LEU A 66 -12.61 -2.75 -14.28
CA LEU A 66 -13.53 -1.63 -14.32
C LEU A 66 -12.92 -0.34 -13.75
N TYR A 67 -11.66 -0.41 -13.30
CA TYR A 67 -10.99 0.71 -12.67
C TYR A 67 -10.56 1.77 -13.71
N PRO A 68 -10.63 3.07 -13.40
CA PRO A 68 -10.19 4.12 -14.33
C PRO A 68 -8.72 3.96 -14.74
N PRO A 69 -8.42 3.78 -16.04
CA PRO A 69 -7.12 3.27 -16.45
C PRO A 69 -6.08 4.36 -16.75
N ALA A 70 -6.37 5.65 -16.61
CA ALA A 70 -5.45 6.69 -17.11
C ALA A 70 -4.06 6.66 -16.43
N SER A 71 -4.02 6.51 -15.10
CA SER A 71 -2.76 6.36 -14.36
C SER A 71 -2.02 5.06 -14.69
N HIS A 72 -2.78 4.01 -15.05
CA HIS A 72 -2.24 2.71 -15.44
C HIS A 72 -1.66 2.77 -16.84
N TRP A 73 -2.32 3.47 -17.77
CA TRP A 73 -1.77 3.79 -19.08
C TRP A 73 -0.46 4.56 -19.01
N MET A 74 -0.36 5.57 -18.13
CA MET A 74 0.90 6.28 -17.90
C MET A 74 2.01 5.31 -17.46
N ALA A 75 1.70 4.42 -16.52
CA ALA A 75 2.64 3.41 -16.05
C ALA A 75 3.01 2.40 -17.16
N THR A 76 2.05 1.96 -17.97
CA THR A 76 2.26 1.07 -19.12
C THR A 76 3.17 1.70 -20.17
N ILE A 77 2.93 2.95 -20.55
CA ILE A 77 3.75 3.66 -21.55
C ILE A 77 5.20 3.80 -21.08
N ILE A 78 5.41 4.18 -19.81
CA ILE A 78 6.76 4.21 -19.22
C ILE A 78 7.33 2.79 -19.13
N GLY A 79 6.51 1.80 -18.80
CA GLY A 79 6.87 0.39 -18.74
C GLY A 79 7.32 -0.17 -20.09
N TRP A 80 6.73 0.25 -21.21
CA TRP A 80 7.18 -0.13 -22.56
C TRP A 80 8.58 0.37 -22.87
N VAL A 81 8.95 1.56 -22.38
CA VAL A 81 10.31 2.11 -22.53
C VAL A 81 11.27 1.44 -21.54
N GLY A 82 10.84 1.24 -20.30
CA GLY A 82 11.67 0.70 -19.21
C GLY A 82 11.72 -0.82 -19.08
N GLY A 83 10.96 -1.56 -19.91
CA GLY A 83 10.87 -3.02 -19.90
C GLY A 83 10.06 -3.65 -18.75
N SER A 84 9.37 -2.84 -17.93
CA SER A 84 8.59 -3.35 -16.79
C SER A 84 7.47 -2.41 -16.36
N GLY A 85 6.24 -2.92 -16.34
CA GLY A 85 5.07 -2.20 -15.81
C GLY A 85 5.20 -1.85 -14.32
N LEU A 86 5.85 -2.72 -13.52
CA LEU A 86 6.10 -2.46 -12.09
C LEU A 86 7.04 -1.27 -11.90
N VAL A 87 8.10 -1.18 -12.70
CA VAL A 87 9.00 -0.01 -12.72
C VAL A 87 8.25 1.23 -13.21
N GLY A 88 7.39 1.09 -14.21
CA GLY A 88 6.51 2.15 -14.71
C GLY A 88 5.62 2.75 -13.61
N ILE A 89 4.93 1.92 -12.83
CA ILE A 89 4.14 2.35 -11.67
C ILE A 89 5.02 3.13 -10.68
N THR A 90 6.23 2.63 -10.42
CA THR A 90 7.18 3.26 -9.48
C THR A 90 7.60 4.66 -9.95
N ILE A 91 7.95 4.81 -11.22
CA ILE A 91 8.37 6.09 -11.79
C ILE A 91 7.21 7.10 -11.77
N VAL A 92 6.00 6.68 -12.18
CA VAL A 92 4.80 7.54 -12.15
C VAL A 92 4.52 8.02 -10.73
N THR A 93 4.64 7.11 -9.75
CA THR A 93 4.45 7.42 -8.33
C THR A 93 5.47 8.46 -7.85
N ILE A 94 6.76 8.24 -8.14
CA ILE A 94 7.85 9.16 -7.76
C ILE A 94 7.63 10.55 -8.34
N ALA A 95 7.33 10.62 -9.64
CA ALA A 95 7.07 11.86 -10.34
C ALA A 95 5.86 12.60 -9.75
N SER A 96 4.79 11.87 -9.43
CA SER A 96 3.55 12.48 -8.94
C SER A 96 3.72 13.09 -7.55
N VAL A 97 4.36 12.40 -6.60
CA VAL A 97 4.66 12.96 -5.26
C VAL A 97 5.50 14.23 -5.39
N TYR A 98 6.57 14.18 -6.19
CA TYR A 98 7.45 15.33 -6.39
C TYR A 98 6.70 16.52 -7.00
N LEU A 99 5.89 16.29 -8.04
CA LEU A 99 5.09 17.33 -8.67
C LEU A 99 4.02 17.90 -7.73
N CYS A 100 3.36 17.06 -6.92
CA CYS A 100 2.44 17.51 -5.87
C CYS A 100 3.13 18.49 -4.93
N TYR A 101 4.32 18.17 -4.42
CA TYR A 101 5.03 19.09 -3.53
C TYR A 101 5.52 20.35 -4.23
N VAL A 102 5.96 20.28 -5.49
CA VAL A 102 6.28 21.51 -6.26
C VAL A 102 5.07 22.42 -6.31
N LEU A 103 3.87 21.89 -6.58
CA LEU A 103 2.62 22.66 -6.66
C LEU A 103 2.19 23.19 -5.29
N ILE A 104 2.21 22.35 -4.24
CA ILE A 104 1.88 22.72 -2.86
C ILE A 104 2.79 23.84 -2.37
N ILE A 105 4.10 23.74 -2.56
CA ILE A 105 5.06 24.76 -2.11
C ILE A 105 4.85 26.08 -2.87
N ASN A 106 4.42 26.04 -4.13
CA ASN A 106 4.01 27.24 -4.85
C ASN A 106 2.69 27.83 -4.31
N LEU A 107 1.73 27.02 -3.87
CA LEU A 107 0.49 27.46 -3.21
C LEU A 107 0.73 28.05 -1.81
N VAL A 108 1.72 27.52 -1.09
CA VAL A 108 2.25 28.09 0.15
C VAL A 108 2.89 29.47 -0.11
N ASP A 109 3.22 29.81 -1.35
CA ASP A 109 4.02 30.96 -1.76
C ASP A 109 5.50 30.83 -1.36
N ALA A 110 6.24 30.12 -2.22
CA ALA A 110 7.67 29.87 -2.12
C ALA A 110 8.57 31.11 -2.17
N SER A 111 8.00 32.29 -2.49
CA SER A 111 8.75 33.55 -2.42
C SER A 111 8.85 34.10 -1.00
N SER A 112 8.01 33.64 -0.08
CA SER A 112 7.93 34.13 1.30
C SER A 112 8.78 33.27 2.25
N PRO A 113 9.90 33.78 2.81
CA PRO A 113 10.75 33.01 3.72
C PRO A 113 10.00 32.47 4.94
N LYS A 114 9.10 33.28 5.51
CA LYS A 114 8.27 32.91 6.66
C LYS A 114 7.31 31.76 6.36
N ARG A 115 6.63 31.78 5.21
CA ARG A 115 5.70 30.71 4.81
C ARG A 115 6.48 29.42 4.52
N VAL A 116 7.64 29.54 3.86
CA VAL A 116 8.55 28.41 3.61
C VAL A 116 9.04 27.77 4.92
N LEU A 117 9.53 28.57 5.87
CA LEU A 117 10.01 28.06 7.15
C LEU A 117 8.89 27.36 7.94
N LEU A 118 7.73 28.01 8.08
CA LEU A 118 6.59 27.46 8.79
C LEU A 118 6.07 26.18 8.12
N PHE A 119 6.02 26.14 6.79
CA PHE A 119 5.62 24.94 6.07
C PHE A 119 6.62 23.80 6.27
N SER A 120 7.93 24.05 6.19
CA SER A 120 8.94 23.02 6.45
C SER A 120 8.86 22.47 7.87
N LEU A 121 8.64 23.33 8.88
CA LEU A 121 8.46 22.91 10.27
C LEU A 121 7.18 22.10 10.44
N ALA A 122 6.05 22.58 9.90
CA ALA A 122 4.77 21.88 9.96
C ALA A 122 4.83 20.53 9.24
N PHE A 123 5.48 20.47 8.07
CA PHE A 123 5.71 19.25 7.32
C PHE A 123 6.42 18.21 8.18
N LEU A 124 7.57 18.57 8.77
CA LEU A 124 8.38 17.69 9.61
C LEU A 124 7.61 17.18 10.84
N VAL A 125 7.00 18.08 11.61
CA VAL A 125 6.26 17.71 12.83
C VAL A 125 5.08 16.79 12.52
N LEU A 126 4.39 17.02 11.40
CA LEU A 126 3.17 16.30 11.07
C LEU A 126 3.42 15.05 10.22
N THR A 127 4.68 14.71 9.91
CA THR A 127 5.01 13.42 9.25
C THR A 127 4.51 12.22 10.05
N LEU A 128 4.52 12.31 11.40
CA LEU A 128 4.04 11.27 12.32
C LEU A 128 2.54 10.95 12.17
N THR A 129 1.79 11.79 11.46
CA THR A 129 0.35 11.58 11.25
C THR A 129 0.03 10.64 10.08
N SER A 130 1.00 10.38 9.20
CA SER A 130 0.80 9.66 7.93
C SER A 130 -0.37 10.19 7.10
N SER A 131 -0.71 11.49 7.24
CA SER A 131 -1.93 12.10 6.66
C SER A 131 -1.65 13.13 5.57
N GLN A 132 -0.39 13.35 5.21
CA GLN A 132 -0.03 14.29 4.15
C GLN A 132 -0.03 13.59 2.79
N ILE A 133 -0.18 14.35 1.71
CA ILE A 133 0.03 13.85 0.34
C ILE A 133 1.38 13.13 0.26
N GLY A 134 1.45 11.97 -0.39
CA GLY A 134 2.59 11.07 -0.40
C GLY A 134 2.36 9.82 0.45
N TRP A 135 1.69 9.94 1.59
CA TRP A 135 1.44 8.78 2.46
C TRP A 135 0.43 7.79 1.88
N GLU A 136 -0.32 8.18 0.84
CA GLU A 136 -1.14 7.30 0.03
C GLU A 136 -0.38 6.09 -0.50
N VAL A 137 0.92 6.27 -0.81
CA VAL A 137 1.74 5.25 -1.49
C VAL A 137 2.74 4.54 -0.58
N ALA A 138 2.88 4.99 0.67
CA ALA A 138 3.74 4.33 1.64
C ALA A 138 3.11 3.03 2.17
N GLU A 139 1.88 3.10 2.69
CA GLU A 139 1.25 1.95 3.37
C GLU A 139 0.17 1.24 2.55
N ASN A 140 -0.72 1.98 1.88
CA ASN A 140 -1.94 1.42 1.27
C ASN A 140 -1.93 1.40 -0.26
N PHE A 141 -1.04 2.17 -0.88
CA PHE A 141 -0.77 2.21 -2.32
C PHE A 141 -1.87 2.77 -3.24
N PHE A 142 -2.42 3.94 -2.89
CA PHE A 142 -3.38 4.66 -3.74
C PHE A 142 -2.68 5.53 -4.81
N TYR A 143 -1.80 4.93 -5.62
CA TYR A 143 -1.03 5.71 -6.59
C TYR A 143 -1.90 6.44 -7.66
N PRO A 144 -3.07 5.95 -8.10
CA PRO A 144 -3.93 6.73 -9.01
C PRO A 144 -4.44 8.02 -8.36
N GLN A 145 -4.66 7.99 -7.04
CA GLN A 145 -5.05 9.17 -6.26
C GLN A 145 -3.94 10.22 -6.31
N ILE A 146 -2.68 9.83 -6.08
CA ILE A 146 -1.58 10.80 -6.09
C ILE A 146 -1.31 11.39 -7.48
N VAL A 147 -1.54 10.62 -8.55
CA VAL A 147 -1.50 11.15 -9.93
C VAL A 147 -2.58 12.21 -10.14
N ALA A 148 -3.81 11.94 -9.66
CA ALA A 148 -4.90 12.89 -9.74
C ALA A 148 -4.68 14.13 -8.85
N ASP A 149 -4.00 13.99 -7.72
CA ASP A 149 -3.66 15.12 -6.84
C ASP A 149 -2.75 16.14 -7.52
N VAL A 150 -1.87 15.71 -8.44
CA VAL A 150 -1.09 16.63 -9.29
C VAL A 150 -2.01 17.54 -10.10
N MET A 151 -3.09 16.99 -10.68
CA MET A 151 -4.08 17.80 -11.37
C MET A 151 -4.80 18.73 -10.40
N TYR A 152 -5.24 18.22 -9.24
CA TYR A 152 -5.96 19.01 -8.24
C TYR A 152 -5.17 20.24 -7.79
N PHE A 153 -3.93 20.08 -7.34
CA PHE A 153 -3.10 21.22 -6.92
C PHE A 153 -2.70 22.12 -8.10
N GLY A 154 -2.56 21.56 -9.30
CA GLY A 154 -2.33 22.34 -10.53
C GLY A 154 -3.49 23.27 -10.85
N ILE A 155 -4.73 22.80 -10.71
CA ILE A 155 -5.94 23.60 -10.89
C ILE A 155 -6.01 24.70 -9.84
N LEU A 156 -5.79 24.37 -8.56
CA LEU A 156 -5.81 25.37 -7.49
C LEU A 156 -4.77 26.48 -7.73
N LEU A 157 -3.57 26.12 -8.18
CA LEU A 157 -2.50 27.07 -8.49
C LEU A 157 -2.82 27.92 -9.74
N TRP A 158 -3.52 27.36 -10.72
CA TRP A 158 -3.97 28.12 -11.89
C TRP A 158 -5.07 29.11 -11.50
N VAL A 159 -6.07 28.63 -10.76
CA VAL A 159 -7.23 29.42 -10.30
C VAL A 159 -6.78 30.55 -9.39
N SER A 160 -5.75 30.36 -8.57
CA SER A 160 -5.19 31.42 -7.72
C SER A 160 -4.57 32.58 -8.51
N ARG A 161 -4.30 32.42 -9.81
CA ARG A 161 -3.73 33.44 -10.71
C ARG A 161 -4.74 34.05 -11.66
N ASP A 162 -5.91 33.45 -11.85
CA ASP A 162 -6.95 33.93 -12.75
C ASP A 162 -8.32 33.92 -12.06
N ALA A 163 -8.78 35.10 -11.61
CA ALA A 163 -10.02 35.28 -10.85
C ALA A 163 -11.30 35.31 -11.71
N ARG A 164 -11.23 35.05 -13.02
CA ARG A 164 -12.39 35.14 -13.92
C ARG A 164 -13.31 33.94 -13.75
N THR A 165 -14.51 34.18 -13.21
CA THR A 165 -15.49 33.17 -12.79
C THR A 165 -15.89 32.19 -13.89
N TRP A 166 -16.13 32.67 -15.11
CA TRP A 166 -16.49 31.80 -16.24
C TRP A 166 -15.36 30.85 -16.64
N LYS A 167 -14.09 31.31 -16.62
CA LYS A 167 -12.94 30.45 -16.94
C LYS A 167 -12.73 29.40 -15.88
N GLN A 168 -12.87 29.78 -14.61
CA GLN A 168 -12.79 28.85 -13.48
C GLN A 168 -13.88 27.77 -13.57
N THR A 169 -15.11 28.16 -13.93
CA THR A 169 -16.22 27.23 -14.11
C THR A 169 -15.91 26.18 -15.16
N ILE A 170 -15.46 26.62 -16.35
CA ILE A 170 -15.05 25.70 -17.43
C ILE A 170 -13.90 24.80 -16.97
N LEU A 171 -12.88 25.37 -16.31
CA LEU A 171 -11.73 24.61 -15.84
C LEU A 171 -12.12 23.53 -14.83
N PHE A 172 -12.91 23.86 -13.80
CA PHE A 172 -13.33 22.89 -12.79
C PHE A 172 -14.17 21.76 -13.39
N LEU A 173 -15.08 22.06 -14.33
CA LEU A 173 -15.89 21.05 -15.00
C LEU A 173 -15.04 20.14 -15.91
N LEU A 174 -14.21 20.71 -16.77
CA LEU A 174 -13.32 19.93 -17.64
C LEU A 174 -12.33 19.11 -16.84
N ALA A 175 -11.73 19.70 -15.82
CA ALA A 175 -10.79 19.00 -14.97
C ALA A 175 -11.48 17.90 -14.15
N GLY A 176 -12.68 18.13 -13.62
CA GLY A 176 -13.47 17.11 -12.96
C GLY A 176 -13.75 15.92 -13.89
N LEU A 177 -14.11 16.18 -15.14
CA LEU A 177 -14.34 15.13 -16.15
C LEU A 177 -13.08 14.33 -16.45
N VAL A 178 -11.94 14.99 -16.69
CA VAL A 178 -10.65 14.31 -16.95
C VAL A 178 -10.18 13.54 -15.72
N THR A 179 -10.33 14.12 -14.53
CA THR A 179 -9.88 13.50 -13.28
C THR A 179 -10.71 12.26 -12.95
N MET A 180 -11.98 12.16 -13.39
CA MET A 180 -12.76 10.91 -13.26
C MET A 180 -12.09 9.72 -13.95
N TRP A 181 -11.34 9.96 -15.03
CA TRP A 181 -10.61 8.93 -15.77
C TRP A 181 -9.28 8.54 -15.10
N ILE A 182 -8.79 9.35 -14.15
CA ILE A 182 -7.58 9.09 -13.35
C ILE A 182 -7.97 8.51 -11.99
N GLN A 183 -8.72 9.28 -11.19
CA GLN A 183 -9.22 8.87 -9.90
C GLN A 183 -10.52 9.62 -9.52
N PRO A 184 -11.67 8.93 -9.41
CA PRO A 184 -12.97 9.56 -9.15
C PRO A 184 -13.03 10.28 -7.79
N LEU A 185 -12.32 9.80 -6.77
CA LEU A 185 -12.27 10.43 -5.45
C LEU A 185 -11.67 11.84 -5.55
N VAL A 186 -10.60 12.04 -6.30
CA VAL A 186 -10.00 13.36 -6.44
C VAL A 186 -10.84 14.24 -7.36
N ALA A 187 -11.50 13.66 -8.37
CA ALA A 187 -12.42 14.37 -9.23
C ALA A 187 -13.57 15.04 -8.46
N ILE A 188 -14.14 14.34 -7.46
CA ILE A 188 -15.17 14.96 -6.60
C ILE A 188 -14.60 16.10 -5.73
N HIS A 189 -13.33 16.03 -5.31
CA HIS A 189 -12.67 17.14 -4.61
C HIS A 189 -12.43 18.35 -5.54
N VAL A 190 -12.04 18.14 -6.79
CA VAL A 190 -11.92 19.19 -7.82
C VAL A 190 -13.25 19.94 -7.95
N LEU A 191 -14.34 19.19 -8.15
CA LEU A 191 -15.68 19.74 -8.33
C LEU A 191 -16.18 20.46 -7.06
N ALA A 192 -15.99 19.85 -5.88
CA ALA A 192 -16.37 20.44 -4.60
C ALA A 192 -15.60 21.73 -4.29
N ALA A 193 -14.30 21.79 -4.58
CA ALA A 193 -13.50 23.00 -4.43
C ALA A 193 -14.01 24.12 -5.34
N GLY A 194 -14.37 23.79 -6.59
CA GLY A 194 -15.00 24.73 -7.51
C GLY A 194 -16.34 25.26 -6.98
N CYS A 195 -17.24 24.38 -6.57
CA CYS A 195 -18.55 24.75 -6.01
C CYS A 195 -18.40 25.65 -4.78
N ALA A 196 -17.51 25.30 -3.84
CA ALA A 196 -17.25 26.09 -2.65
C ALA A 196 -16.69 27.48 -2.99
N LEU A 197 -15.73 27.56 -3.91
CA LEU A 197 -15.13 28.82 -4.34
C LEU A 197 -16.15 29.72 -5.03
N MET A 198 -16.95 29.16 -5.94
CA MET A 198 -17.96 29.92 -6.66
C MET A 198 -19.09 30.38 -5.73
N ALA A 199 -19.50 29.56 -4.76
CA ALA A 199 -20.47 29.94 -3.74
C ALA A 199 -19.96 31.12 -2.89
N PHE A 200 -18.69 31.07 -2.47
CA PHE A 200 -18.07 32.16 -1.73
C PHE A 200 -17.99 33.45 -2.56
N GLN A 201 -17.62 33.36 -3.84
CA GLN A 201 -17.56 34.50 -4.74
C GLN A 201 -18.94 35.11 -4.99
N VAL A 202 -19.97 34.29 -5.25
CA VAL A 202 -21.35 34.74 -5.39
C VAL A 202 -21.76 35.50 -4.13
N TRP A 203 -21.51 34.96 -2.94
CA TRP A 203 -21.83 35.65 -1.68
C TRP A 203 -21.12 37.02 -1.61
N LYS A 204 -19.80 37.07 -1.85
CA LYS A 204 -19.03 38.33 -1.78
C LYS A 204 -19.50 39.38 -2.79
N PHE A 205 -19.65 39.01 -4.04
CA PHE A 205 -20.08 39.93 -5.09
C PHE A 205 -21.57 40.27 -5.00
N TRP A 206 -22.38 39.45 -4.33
CA TRP A 206 -23.75 39.80 -4.02
C TRP A 206 -23.82 41.07 -3.17
N SER A 207 -22.91 41.25 -2.20
CA SER A 207 -22.84 42.51 -1.44
C SER A 207 -22.17 43.65 -2.18
N GLU A 208 -21.15 43.39 -3.01
CA GLU A 208 -20.22 44.43 -3.48
C GLU A 208 -20.43 44.89 -4.94
N GLN A 209 -20.94 44.04 -5.85
CA GLN A 209 -20.98 44.34 -7.29
C GLN A 209 -22.27 43.84 -7.97
N PRO A 210 -23.35 44.65 -8.00
CA PRO A 210 -24.65 44.25 -8.54
C PRO A 210 -24.64 43.79 -9.99
N SER A 211 -23.78 44.39 -10.83
CA SER A 211 -23.68 44.10 -12.27
C SER A 211 -23.14 42.71 -12.59
N GLN A 212 -22.43 42.06 -11.67
CA GLN A 212 -21.84 40.72 -11.87
C GLN A 212 -22.66 39.60 -11.21
N ARG A 213 -23.72 39.93 -10.46
CA ARG A 213 -24.52 38.96 -9.69
C ARG A 213 -25.09 37.85 -10.55
N ILE A 214 -25.73 38.21 -11.66
CA ILE A 214 -26.40 37.24 -12.55
C ILE A 214 -25.37 36.30 -13.17
N SER A 215 -24.25 36.83 -13.66
CA SER A 215 -23.20 36.03 -14.29
C SER A 215 -22.55 35.05 -13.29
N ASN A 216 -22.24 35.50 -12.08
CA ASN A 216 -21.65 34.63 -11.05
C ASN A 216 -22.65 33.58 -10.53
N ALA A 217 -23.93 33.95 -10.37
CA ALA A 217 -24.98 32.99 -10.02
C ALA A 217 -25.20 31.94 -11.12
N ALA A 218 -25.15 32.34 -12.39
CA ALA A 218 -25.21 31.42 -13.53
C ALA A 218 -24.00 30.48 -13.56
N CYS A 219 -22.79 30.99 -13.28
CA CYS A 219 -21.58 30.17 -13.15
C CYS A 219 -21.70 29.14 -12.01
N LEU A 220 -22.22 29.54 -10.84
CA LEU A 220 -22.47 28.63 -9.72
C LEU A 220 -23.49 27.55 -10.09
N ALA A 221 -24.61 27.93 -10.70
CA ALA A 221 -25.63 26.99 -11.14
C ALA A 221 -25.06 25.99 -12.16
N ALA A 222 -24.33 26.48 -13.16
CA ALA A 222 -23.65 25.64 -14.15
C ALA A 222 -22.66 24.67 -13.50
N LEU A 223 -21.91 25.13 -12.48
CA LEU A 223 -20.95 24.30 -11.78
C LEU A 223 -21.61 23.22 -10.93
N ILE A 224 -22.69 23.53 -10.22
CA ILE A 224 -23.46 22.56 -9.43
C ILE A 224 -24.08 21.51 -10.36
N VAL A 225 -24.82 21.95 -11.38
CA VAL A 225 -25.49 21.05 -12.33
C VAL A 225 -24.47 20.20 -13.08
N GLY A 226 -23.40 20.83 -13.60
CA GLY A 226 -22.33 20.13 -14.28
C GLY A 226 -21.61 19.11 -13.38
N SER A 227 -21.37 19.45 -12.10
CA SER A 227 -20.76 18.51 -11.14
C SER A 227 -21.66 17.30 -10.90
N VAL A 228 -22.96 17.51 -10.68
CA VAL A 228 -23.94 16.42 -10.50
C VAL A 228 -23.97 15.53 -11.75
N LEU A 229 -24.03 16.12 -12.94
CA LEU A 229 -24.01 15.36 -14.20
C LEU A 229 -22.72 14.55 -14.34
N ILE A 230 -21.55 15.16 -14.15
CA ILE A 230 -20.27 14.46 -14.26
C ILE A 230 -20.18 13.30 -13.26
N ILE A 231 -20.62 13.50 -12.02
CA ILE A 231 -20.52 12.46 -10.96
C ILE A 231 -21.46 11.31 -11.24
N PHE A 232 -22.75 11.59 -11.45
CA PHE A 232 -23.77 10.55 -11.47
C PHE A 232 -23.96 9.87 -12.82
N THR A 233 -23.46 10.46 -13.92
CA THR A 233 -23.48 9.81 -15.25
C THR A 233 -22.20 9.03 -15.54
N ASN A 234 -21.12 9.24 -14.78
CA ASN A 234 -19.84 8.59 -15.05
C ASN A 234 -19.76 7.19 -14.42
N PRO A 235 -19.48 6.13 -15.21
CA PRO A 235 -19.40 4.76 -14.70
C PRO A 235 -18.28 4.56 -13.66
N ALA A 236 -17.19 5.33 -13.75
CA ALA A 236 -16.08 5.25 -12.81
C ALA A 236 -16.50 5.57 -11.36
N PHE A 237 -17.43 6.52 -11.19
CA PHE A 237 -17.96 6.85 -9.87
C PHE A 237 -18.79 5.70 -9.29
N LYS A 238 -19.61 5.03 -10.13
CA LYS A 238 -20.37 3.84 -9.72
C LYS A 238 -19.44 2.73 -9.24
N VAL A 239 -18.36 2.46 -9.98
CA VAL A 239 -17.36 1.46 -9.61
C VAL A 239 -16.68 1.83 -8.28
N MET A 240 -16.24 3.09 -8.13
CA MET A 240 -15.63 3.56 -6.89
C MET A 240 -16.58 3.40 -5.69
N ARG A 241 -17.86 3.78 -5.82
CA ARG A 241 -18.86 3.65 -4.75
C ARG A 241 -19.09 2.21 -4.34
N MET A 242 -19.07 1.26 -5.29
CA MET A 242 -19.17 -0.17 -4.96
C MET A 242 -17.95 -0.67 -4.20
N ILE A 243 -16.74 -0.26 -4.62
CA ILE A 243 -15.49 -0.70 -3.98
C ILE A 243 -15.32 -0.08 -2.59
N SER A 244 -15.81 1.16 -2.37
CA SER A 244 -15.67 1.88 -1.11
C SER A 244 -16.47 1.28 0.06
N ALA A 245 -17.41 0.37 -0.22
CA ALA A 245 -18.11 -0.40 0.81
C ALA A 245 -17.19 -1.38 1.56
N ASN A 246 -16.04 -1.75 0.97
CA ASN A 246 -15.06 -2.59 1.64
C ASN A 246 -14.26 -1.79 2.67
N ASP A 247 -14.08 -2.33 3.88
CA ASP A 247 -13.25 -1.72 4.92
C ASP A 247 -11.82 -2.27 4.83
N GLY A 248 -10.95 -1.57 4.10
CA GLY A 248 -9.59 -2.01 3.76
C GLY A 248 -8.53 -1.74 4.85
N GLY A 249 -8.91 -1.09 5.95
CA GLY A 249 -7.97 -0.62 6.97
C GLY A 249 -7.12 0.56 6.46
N LEU A 250 -7.11 1.66 7.21
CA LEU A 250 -6.23 2.80 6.93
C LEU A 250 -5.85 3.43 8.28
N TYR A 251 -4.55 3.45 8.56
CA TYR A 251 -4.01 4.05 9.77
C TYR A 251 -3.69 5.52 9.53
N LEU A 252 -4.15 6.36 10.44
CA LEU A 252 -3.73 7.76 10.57
C LEU A 252 -3.15 7.86 11.98
N GLY A 253 -2.14 8.71 12.19
CA GLY A 253 -1.53 8.90 13.52
C GLY A 253 -2.43 9.58 14.56
N TYR A 254 -3.75 9.54 14.35
CA TYR A 254 -4.80 10.04 15.23
C TYR A 254 -6.11 9.29 14.94
N ASP A 255 -6.90 9.04 15.98
CA ASP A 255 -8.20 8.34 15.84
C ASP A 255 -9.35 9.31 15.48
N SER A 256 -9.26 10.56 15.92
CA SER A 256 -10.33 11.55 15.81
C SER A 256 -10.33 12.30 14.47
N PHE A 257 -10.40 11.59 13.34
CA PHE A 257 -10.31 12.20 12.00
C PHE A 257 -11.40 13.23 11.71
N MET A 258 -12.61 13.07 12.27
CA MET A 258 -13.68 14.08 12.14
C MET A 258 -13.32 15.40 12.82
N LEU A 259 -12.73 15.35 14.01
CA LEU A 259 -12.28 16.55 14.73
C LEU A 259 -11.19 17.28 13.92
N VAL A 260 -10.22 16.52 13.40
CA VAL A 260 -9.15 17.08 12.56
C VAL A 260 -9.74 17.73 11.31
N ALA A 261 -10.71 17.09 10.64
CA ALA A 261 -11.40 17.67 9.49
C ALA A 261 -12.11 18.99 9.85
N PHE A 262 -12.80 19.07 10.98
CA PHE A 262 -13.45 20.31 11.44
C PHE A 262 -12.44 21.42 11.76
N LEU A 263 -11.30 21.09 12.37
CA LEU A 263 -10.23 22.05 12.61
C LEU A 263 -9.67 22.59 11.29
N CYS A 264 -9.42 21.73 10.30
CA CYS A 264 -8.99 22.15 8.96
C CYS A 264 -10.03 23.07 8.29
N ALA A 265 -11.32 22.75 8.38
CA ALA A 265 -12.39 23.62 7.88
C ALA A 265 -12.45 24.97 8.60
N ALA A 266 -12.29 25.00 9.92
CA ALA A 266 -12.29 26.24 10.70
C ALA A 266 -11.15 27.18 10.26
N ILE A 267 -9.96 26.65 9.99
CA ILE A 267 -8.82 27.40 9.46
C ILE A 267 -9.13 27.91 8.04
N GLY A 268 -9.76 27.09 7.18
CA GLY A 268 -10.20 27.50 5.85
C GLY A 268 -11.23 28.65 5.89
N VAL A 269 -12.25 28.54 6.74
CA VAL A 269 -13.25 29.60 6.96
C VAL A 269 -12.60 30.88 7.49
N TRP A 270 -11.58 30.75 8.35
CA TRP A 270 -10.82 31.90 8.82
C TRP A 270 -10.11 32.61 7.65
N ASN A 271 -9.47 31.89 6.74
CA ASN A 271 -8.86 32.47 5.54
C ASN A 271 -9.89 33.18 4.64
N LEU A 272 -11.05 32.56 4.41
CA LEU A 272 -12.15 33.18 3.67
C LEU A 272 -12.60 34.49 4.31
N ARG A 273 -12.71 34.52 5.65
CA ARG A 273 -13.05 35.72 6.42
C ARG A 273 -11.96 36.81 6.33
N GLN A 274 -10.68 36.44 6.34
CA GLN A 274 -9.59 37.42 6.18
C GLN A 274 -9.58 38.02 4.78
N TYR A 275 -9.80 37.20 3.74
CA TYR A 275 -9.92 37.68 2.37
C TYR A 275 -11.14 38.59 2.18
N TRP A 276 -12.28 38.24 2.79
CA TRP A 276 -13.47 39.08 2.82
C TRP A 276 -13.17 40.47 3.39
N ARG A 277 -12.39 40.52 4.47
CA ARG A 277 -11.99 41.78 5.13
C ARG A 277 -10.87 42.54 4.42
N GLY A 278 -10.42 42.09 3.24
CA GLY A 278 -9.31 42.70 2.50
C GLY A 278 -7.94 42.51 3.15
N ARG A 279 -7.78 41.51 4.02
CA ARG A 279 -6.55 41.23 4.78
C ARG A 279 -5.76 40.01 4.29
N ALA A 280 -6.22 39.37 3.21
CA ALA A 280 -5.58 38.18 2.63
C ALA A 280 -5.61 38.24 1.11
N GLU A 281 -4.83 37.37 0.46
CA GLU A 281 -4.71 37.27 -0.99
C GLU A 281 -5.85 36.44 -1.58
N TYR A 282 -6.09 36.54 -2.89
CA TYR A 282 -7.08 35.70 -3.57
C TYR A 282 -6.76 34.20 -3.46
N THR A 283 -5.48 33.84 -3.43
CA THR A 283 -5.02 32.47 -3.16
C THR A 283 -5.58 31.92 -1.85
N ASP A 284 -5.71 32.75 -0.81
CA ASP A 284 -6.29 32.34 0.48
C ASP A 284 -7.78 32.02 0.36
N ALA A 285 -8.51 32.72 -0.53
CA ALA A 285 -9.90 32.39 -0.83
C ALA A 285 -10.05 31.07 -1.59
N VAL A 286 -9.14 30.81 -2.55
CA VAL A 286 -9.11 29.54 -3.30
C VAL A 286 -8.83 28.37 -2.36
N LEU A 287 -7.79 28.47 -1.53
CA LEU A 287 -7.37 27.42 -0.60
C LEU A 287 -8.36 27.21 0.55
N GLY A 288 -8.95 28.30 1.08
CA GLY A 288 -9.98 28.24 2.09
C GLY A 288 -11.26 27.57 1.58
N SER A 289 -11.64 27.86 0.33
CA SER A 289 -12.78 27.20 -0.32
C SER A 289 -12.50 25.73 -0.60
N ALA A 290 -11.30 25.40 -1.05
CA ALA A 290 -10.88 24.03 -1.33
C ALA A 290 -10.97 23.14 -0.08
N VAL A 291 -10.45 23.58 1.07
CA VAL A 291 -10.52 22.78 2.31
C VAL A 291 -11.94 22.68 2.85
N VAL A 292 -12.75 23.73 2.74
CA VAL A 292 -14.17 23.69 3.13
C VAL A 292 -14.94 22.70 2.24
N GLY A 293 -14.70 22.71 0.93
CA GLY A 293 -15.29 21.75 0.00
C GLY A 293 -14.87 20.31 0.31
N ALA A 294 -13.58 20.08 0.58
CA ALA A 294 -13.06 18.75 0.94
C ALA A 294 -13.66 18.22 2.25
N VAL A 295 -13.76 19.06 3.29
CA VAL A 295 -14.40 18.67 4.56
C VAL A 295 -15.90 18.47 4.40
N GLY A 296 -16.56 19.24 3.54
CA GLY A 296 -17.95 18.99 3.16
C GLY A 296 -18.15 17.58 2.61
N LEU A 297 -17.24 17.09 1.76
CA LEU A 297 -17.27 15.71 1.27
C LEU A 297 -17.05 14.67 2.38
N VAL A 298 -16.14 14.93 3.33
CA VAL A 298 -15.94 14.07 4.51
C VAL A 298 -17.23 13.95 5.32
N VAL A 299 -17.90 15.07 5.59
CA VAL A 299 -19.16 15.10 6.33
C VAL A 299 -20.27 14.38 5.57
N ILE A 300 -20.36 14.58 4.26
CA ILE A 300 -21.33 13.86 3.41
C ILE A 300 -21.06 12.35 3.45
N GLN A 301 -19.82 11.90 3.25
CA GLN A 301 -19.47 10.48 3.28
C GLN A 301 -19.73 9.86 4.67
N PHE A 302 -19.41 10.60 5.75
CA PHE A 302 -19.72 10.18 7.12
C PHE A 302 -21.24 10.06 7.35
N ALA A 303 -22.02 11.03 6.89
CA ALA A 303 -23.48 10.97 6.98
C ALA A 303 -24.05 9.82 6.15
N MET A 304 -23.53 9.57 4.94
CA MET A 304 -23.92 8.43 4.10
C MET A 304 -23.68 7.10 4.81
N LEU A 305 -22.52 6.95 5.46
CA LEU A 305 -22.20 5.75 6.24
C LEU A 305 -23.14 5.61 7.45
N LYS A 306 -23.34 6.67 8.23
CA LYS A 306 -24.11 6.60 9.50
C LYS A 306 -25.62 6.50 9.30
N LEU A 307 -26.16 7.13 8.26
CA LEU A 307 -27.60 7.20 8.01
C LEU A 307 -28.07 6.09 7.06
N PHE A 308 -27.24 5.69 6.10
CA PHE A 308 -27.62 4.77 5.03
C PHE A 308 -26.73 3.53 4.91
N GLY A 309 -25.67 3.41 5.73
CA GLY A 309 -24.72 2.30 5.64
C GLY A 309 -23.87 2.31 4.37
N ASP A 310 -23.78 3.44 3.66
CA ASP A 310 -23.10 3.54 2.36
C ASP A 310 -21.63 3.99 2.52
N GLY A 311 -20.71 3.16 2.01
CA GLY A 311 -19.26 3.31 2.16
C GLY A 311 -18.70 2.65 3.42
N SER A 312 -17.57 3.17 3.92
CA SER A 312 -16.86 2.60 5.07
C SER A 312 -16.05 3.67 5.81
N ASN A 313 -15.56 3.37 7.02
CA ASN A 313 -14.61 4.24 7.72
C ASN A 313 -13.34 4.45 6.90
N TYR A 314 -12.86 3.38 6.26
CA TYR A 314 -11.77 3.43 5.30
C TYR A 314 -12.03 4.43 4.16
N ALA A 315 -13.23 4.45 3.58
CA ALA A 315 -13.59 5.41 2.53
C ALA A 315 -13.50 6.87 3.01
N ILE A 316 -13.97 7.16 4.23
CA ILE A 316 -13.90 8.51 4.81
C ILE A 316 -12.44 8.93 5.02
N LYS A 317 -11.61 8.03 5.56
CA LYS A 317 -10.20 8.32 5.84
C LYS A 317 -9.39 8.65 4.57
N LYS A 318 -9.75 8.13 3.39
CA LYS A 318 -9.05 8.47 2.12
C LYS A 318 -9.13 9.96 1.74
N HIS A 319 -10.16 10.66 2.18
CA HIS A 319 -10.27 12.12 1.98
C HIS A 319 -9.23 12.90 2.80
N MET A 320 -8.73 12.32 3.89
CA MET A 320 -7.92 13.04 4.86
C MET A 320 -6.58 13.50 4.30
N PHE A 321 -6.02 12.82 3.28
CA PHE A 321 -4.77 13.26 2.66
C PHE A 321 -4.87 14.67 2.06
N ILE A 322 -5.95 14.95 1.32
CA ILE A 322 -6.23 16.28 0.77
C ILE A 322 -6.62 17.24 1.89
N VAL A 323 -7.57 16.86 2.76
CA VAL A 323 -8.09 17.72 3.83
C VAL A 323 -6.96 18.22 4.75
N PHE A 324 -6.12 17.30 5.20
CA PHE A 324 -5.03 17.60 6.13
C PHE A 324 -3.95 18.44 5.46
N THR A 325 -3.56 18.11 4.23
CA THR A 325 -2.57 18.89 3.48
C THR A 325 -3.05 20.31 3.20
N LEU A 326 -4.30 20.50 2.75
CA LEU A 326 -4.88 21.83 2.58
C LEU A 326 -5.01 22.55 3.93
N GLY A 327 -5.35 21.85 5.00
CA GLY A 327 -5.37 22.38 6.36
C GLY A 327 -4.03 22.98 6.78
N ILE A 328 -2.93 22.25 6.56
CA ILE A 328 -1.55 22.74 6.81
C ILE A 328 -1.25 23.98 5.98
N VAL A 329 -1.51 23.93 4.66
CA VAL A 329 -1.22 25.08 3.77
C VAL A 329 -2.00 26.31 4.21
N ASN A 330 -3.28 26.18 4.53
CA ASN A 330 -4.09 27.28 5.05
C ASN A 330 -3.56 27.78 6.41
N ALA A 331 -3.20 26.89 7.32
CA ALA A 331 -2.68 27.23 8.64
C ALA A 331 -1.37 28.02 8.56
N VAL A 332 -0.45 27.58 7.70
CA VAL A 332 0.82 28.26 7.44
C VAL A 332 0.59 29.68 6.93
N ARG A 333 -0.34 29.86 5.99
CA ARG A 333 -0.64 31.18 5.42
C ARG A 333 -1.26 32.13 6.45
N VAL A 334 -2.12 31.63 7.34
CA VAL A 334 -2.66 32.38 8.49
C VAL A 334 -1.54 32.73 9.47
N ALA A 335 -0.77 31.74 9.92
CA ALA A 335 0.25 31.91 10.94
C ALA A 335 1.33 32.90 10.48
N ALA A 336 1.74 32.83 9.22
CA ALA A 336 2.75 33.73 8.63
C ALA A 336 2.35 35.21 8.70
N ALA A 337 1.08 35.57 8.86
CA ALA A 337 0.67 36.95 9.06
C ALA A 337 1.16 37.54 10.41
N TYR A 338 1.45 36.68 11.39
CA TYR A 338 1.81 37.06 12.75
C TYR A 338 3.32 36.98 13.07
N PHE A 339 4.14 36.47 12.15
CA PHE A 339 5.60 36.35 12.35
C PHE A 339 6.36 37.53 11.75
N PRO A 340 7.22 38.23 12.54
CA PRO A 340 7.96 39.42 12.10
C PRO A 340 9.28 39.11 11.36
N PHE A 341 9.39 37.98 10.66
CA PHE A 341 10.66 37.49 10.11
C PHE A 341 10.79 37.65 8.59
N GLY A 342 11.90 38.26 8.15
CA GLY A 342 12.48 38.16 6.80
C GLY A 342 11.70 38.86 5.67
N GLU A 343 12.13 40.07 5.28
CA GLU A 343 11.52 40.82 4.15
C GLU A 343 12.11 40.48 2.77
N LYS A 344 13.31 39.91 2.72
CA LYS A 344 13.94 39.56 1.43
C LYS A 344 13.26 38.32 0.84
N GLY A 345 12.55 38.53 -0.26
CA GLY A 345 11.90 37.46 -1.01
C GLY A 345 12.87 36.40 -1.52
N LEU A 346 12.47 35.14 -1.43
CA LEU A 346 13.18 34.03 -2.04
C LEU A 346 12.79 33.90 -3.51
N ASN A 347 13.65 33.23 -4.29
CA ASN A 347 13.30 32.92 -5.68
C ASN A 347 12.56 31.57 -5.74
N PRO A 348 11.26 31.58 -6.07
CA PRO A 348 10.45 30.36 -6.07
C PRO A 348 10.94 29.31 -7.08
N GLY A 349 11.66 29.75 -8.13
CA GLY A 349 12.15 28.88 -9.20
C GLY A 349 13.13 27.80 -8.75
N TRP A 350 13.89 28.00 -7.67
CA TRP A 350 14.74 26.95 -7.10
C TRP A 350 14.23 26.45 -5.74
N VAL A 351 13.57 27.30 -4.95
CA VAL A 351 13.05 26.91 -3.63
C VAL A 351 12.02 25.80 -3.73
N ALA A 352 11.03 25.93 -4.63
CA ALA A 352 9.98 24.93 -4.74
C ALA A 352 10.51 23.55 -5.19
N PRO A 353 11.33 23.44 -6.25
CA PRO A 353 11.96 22.17 -6.62
C PRO A 353 12.80 21.54 -5.52
N VAL A 354 13.64 22.32 -4.82
CA VAL A 354 14.54 21.79 -3.77
C VAL A 354 13.74 21.27 -2.58
N LEU A 355 12.79 22.05 -2.07
CA LEU A 355 11.95 21.62 -0.94
C LEU A 355 11.04 20.45 -1.33
N ALA A 356 10.54 20.41 -2.56
CA ALA A 356 9.78 19.26 -3.05
C ALA A 356 10.64 17.99 -3.12
N GLY A 357 11.91 18.13 -3.52
CA GLY A 357 12.88 17.05 -3.49
C GLY A 357 13.08 16.52 -2.07
N VAL A 358 13.29 17.41 -1.10
CA VAL A 358 13.43 17.04 0.32
C VAL A 358 12.16 16.34 0.84
N ALA A 359 10.98 16.92 0.64
CA ALA A 359 9.71 16.32 1.07
C ALA A 359 9.50 14.92 0.46
N SER A 360 9.83 14.76 -0.84
CA SER A 360 9.74 13.47 -1.52
C SER A 360 10.69 12.43 -0.90
N MET A 361 11.90 12.82 -0.49
CA MET A 361 12.83 11.91 0.20
C MET A 361 12.24 11.36 1.50
N PHE A 362 11.50 12.17 2.27
CA PHE A 362 10.80 11.71 3.48
C PHE A 362 9.68 10.72 3.16
N VAL A 363 8.89 11.00 2.12
CA VAL A 363 7.81 10.08 1.68
C VAL A 363 8.39 8.72 1.24
N PHE A 364 9.54 8.72 0.57
CA PHE A 364 10.17 7.50 0.03
C PHE A 364 11.18 6.84 0.97
N ASP A 365 11.31 7.29 2.21
CA ASP A 365 12.30 6.72 3.15
C ASP A 365 12.08 5.21 3.37
N GLY A 366 10.81 4.76 3.32
CA GLY A 366 10.44 3.34 3.40
C GLY A 366 10.78 2.48 2.17
N TYR A 367 11.20 3.07 1.05
CA TYR A 367 11.47 2.36 -0.20
C TYR A 367 12.88 1.74 -0.15
N ASN A 368 12.98 0.58 0.50
CA ASN A 368 14.26 -0.07 0.79
C ASN A 368 14.35 -1.55 0.36
N LYS A 369 13.24 -2.15 -0.11
CA LYS A 369 13.22 -3.56 -0.57
C LYS A 369 13.50 -3.64 -2.07
N PRO A 370 14.60 -4.29 -2.52
CA PRO A 370 14.94 -4.33 -3.95
C PRO A 370 13.85 -4.98 -4.80
N VAL A 371 13.54 -4.39 -5.95
CA VAL A 371 12.54 -4.92 -6.90
C VAL A 371 13.09 -6.02 -7.82
N ALA A 372 14.42 -6.03 -8.03
CA ALA A 372 15.09 -6.94 -8.97
C ALA A 372 14.78 -8.43 -8.78
N PRO A 373 14.72 -8.99 -7.54
CA PRO A 373 14.35 -10.38 -7.34
C PRO A 373 12.95 -10.73 -7.89
N ILE A 374 11.98 -9.83 -7.73
CA ILE A 374 10.62 -10.03 -8.25
C ILE A 374 10.64 -9.94 -9.78
N LEU A 375 11.34 -8.96 -10.36
CA LEU A 375 11.42 -8.84 -11.83
C LEU A 375 12.05 -10.09 -12.46
N ASN A 376 13.13 -10.60 -11.89
CA ASN A 376 13.78 -11.82 -12.37
C ASN A 376 12.84 -13.03 -12.29
N ALA A 377 12.08 -13.15 -11.20
CA ALA A 377 11.07 -14.20 -11.03
C ALA A 377 9.92 -14.07 -12.05
N MET A 378 9.43 -12.85 -12.29
CA MET A 378 8.40 -12.56 -13.30
C MET A 378 8.87 -12.93 -14.70
N THR A 379 10.07 -12.51 -15.09
CA THR A 379 10.64 -12.85 -16.41
C THR A 379 10.83 -14.35 -16.56
N TYR A 380 11.33 -15.04 -15.53
CA TYR A 380 11.47 -16.49 -15.56
C TYR A 380 10.12 -17.19 -15.72
N ALA A 381 9.14 -16.86 -14.87
CA ALA A 381 7.82 -17.47 -14.89
C ALA A 381 7.09 -17.24 -16.22
N ALA A 382 7.17 -16.02 -16.78
CA ALA A 382 6.60 -15.71 -18.09
C ALA A 382 7.25 -16.54 -19.19
N ASN A 383 8.59 -16.60 -19.25
CA ASN A 383 9.30 -17.42 -20.23
C ASN A 383 8.95 -18.91 -20.12
N THR A 384 8.80 -19.42 -18.89
CA THR A 384 8.41 -20.81 -18.66
C THR A 384 6.99 -21.08 -19.16
N ALA A 385 6.03 -20.21 -18.85
CA ALA A 385 4.65 -20.33 -19.29
C ALA A 385 4.51 -20.22 -20.83
N ASP A 386 5.21 -19.25 -21.44
CA ASP A 386 5.06 -18.93 -22.86
C ASP A 386 5.80 -19.92 -23.78
N TYR A 387 6.94 -20.48 -23.34
CA TYR A 387 7.83 -21.26 -24.22
C TYR A 387 8.19 -22.65 -23.74
N GLN A 388 8.15 -22.91 -22.43
CA GLN A 388 8.70 -24.16 -21.87
C GLN A 388 7.61 -25.15 -21.43
N MET A 389 6.36 -24.71 -21.26
CA MET A 389 5.21 -25.53 -20.90
C MET A 389 4.20 -25.63 -22.07
N PRO A 390 4.36 -26.58 -23.01
CA PRO A 390 3.35 -26.82 -24.04
C PRO A 390 1.99 -27.13 -23.41
N GLY A 391 0.97 -26.33 -23.72
CA GLY A 391 -0.36 -26.47 -23.13
C GLY A 391 -0.49 -25.88 -21.72
N PHE A 392 0.30 -24.86 -21.38
CA PHE A 392 0.09 -24.05 -20.17
C PHE A 392 -1.36 -23.56 -20.06
N ILE A 393 -1.95 -23.68 -18.87
CA ILE A 393 -3.32 -23.22 -18.59
C ILE A 393 -3.25 -22.23 -17.42
N PRO A 394 -3.61 -20.96 -17.63
CA PRO A 394 -3.72 -19.99 -16.55
C PRO A 394 -4.58 -20.52 -15.40
N GLY A 395 -4.12 -20.34 -14.15
CA GLY A 395 -4.84 -20.78 -12.95
C GLY A 395 -4.45 -22.16 -12.41
N ASN A 396 -3.72 -23.00 -13.16
CA ASN A 396 -3.29 -24.32 -12.67
C ASN A 396 -1.85 -24.36 -12.16
N THR A 397 -1.12 -23.24 -12.23
CA THR A 397 0.29 -23.13 -11.86
C THR A 397 0.49 -21.90 -10.96
N VAL A 398 1.34 -22.05 -9.93
CA VAL A 398 1.72 -20.94 -9.02
C VAL A 398 3.23 -20.78 -8.95
N PHE A 399 3.68 -19.61 -8.50
CA PHE A 399 5.09 -19.33 -8.24
C PHE A 399 5.33 -19.21 -6.72
N LEU A 400 6.37 -19.91 -6.23
CA LEU A 400 6.72 -19.98 -4.81
C LEU A 400 8.24 -19.98 -4.62
N ASP A 401 8.80 -18.81 -4.30
CA ASP A 401 10.18 -18.65 -3.82
C ASP A 401 10.14 -18.17 -2.36
N SER A 402 10.73 -18.96 -1.45
CA SER A 402 10.89 -18.59 -0.04
C SER A 402 11.80 -17.39 0.16
N GLY A 403 12.62 -17.05 -0.84
CA GLY A 403 13.41 -15.82 -0.90
C GLY A 403 12.60 -14.57 -1.28
N LEU A 404 11.32 -14.71 -1.67
CA LEU A 404 10.43 -13.58 -1.96
C LEU A 404 9.37 -13.42 -0.88
N PRO A 405 8.96 -12.18 -0.55
CA PRO A 405 7.78 -11.96 0.28
C PRO A 405 6.53 -12.51 -0.42
N LEU A 406 5.48 -12.84 0.35
CA LEU A 406 4.19 -13.32 -0.18
C LEU A 406 3.66 -12.44 -1.32
N MET A 407 3.73 -11.11 -1.15
CA MET A 407 3.32 -10.17 -2.20
C MET A 407 4.10 -10.38 -3.52
N GLY A 408 5.39 -10.68 -3.46
CA GLY A 408 6.19 -10.99 -4.66
C GLY A 408 5.77 -12.29 -5.32
N ASN A 409 5.51 -13.34 -4.54
CA ASN A 409 4.97 -14.61 -5.04
C ASN A 409 3.59 -14.41 -5.71
N LEU A 410 2.73 -13.58 -5.12
CA LEU A 410 1.43 -13.21 -5.69
C LEU A 410 1.56 -12.41 -6.98
N MET A 411 2.47 -11.42 -7.04
CA MET A 411 2.72 -10.67 -8.27
C MET A 411 3.08 -11.61 -9.42
N VAL A 412 4.08 -12.47 -9.21
CA VAL A 412 4.53 -13.41 -10.26
C VAL A 412 3.41 -14.37 -10.66
N THR A 413 2.67 -14.91 -9.68
CA THR A 413 1.59 -15.87 -9.92
C THR A 413 0.41 -15.24 -10.69
N LEU A 414 0.00 -14.03 -10.31
CA LEU A 414 -1.19 -13.42 -10.90
C LEU A 414 -0.88 -12.74 -12.24
N THR A 415 0.34 -12.24 -12.47
CA THR A 415 0.70 -11.58 -13.73
C THR A 415 1.40 -12.52 -14.69
N ALA A 416 2.60 -13.02 -14.35
CA ALA A 416 3.41 -13.82 -15.27
C ALA A 416 2.76 -15.18 -15.60
N LEU A 417 2.13 -15.81 -14.61
CA LEU A 417 1.38 -17.06 -14.79
C LEU A 417 -0.12 -16.83 -15.06
N GLN A 418 -0.57 -15.58 -15.12
CA GLN A 418 -1.94 -15.18 -15.42
C GLN A 418 -3.00 -15.90 -14.56
N HIS A 419 -2.66 -16.29 -13.32
CA HIS A 419 -3.65 -16.93 -12.45
C HIS A 419 -4.81 -15.96 -12.18
N PRO A 420 -6.08 -16.38 -12.36
CA PRO A 420 -7.23 -15.50 -12.14
C PRO A 420 -7.27 -14.90 -10.73
N PHE A 421 -7.57 -13.60 -10.64
CA PHE A 421 -7.80 -12.90 -9.39
C PHE A 421 -9.21 -13.20 -8.84
N ASN A 422 -9.39 -14.40 -8.31
CA ASN A 422 -10.64 -14.95 -7.81
C ASN A 422 -10.62 -15.10 -6.26
N PRO A 423 -11.70 -15.59 -5.62
CA PRO A 423 -11.73 -15.77 -4.16
C PRO A 423 -10.59 -16.62 -3.58
N ARG A 424 -10.05 -17.56 -4.37
CA ARG A 424 -8.87 -18.36 -3.99
C ARG A 424 -7.59 -17.53 -4.00
N ALA A 425 -7.38 -16.68 -5.00
CA ALA A 425 -6.26 -15.74 -4.99
C ALA A 425 -6.33 -14.75 -3.81
N ILE A 426 -7.55 -14.32 -3.46
CA ILE A 426 -7.80 -13.43 -2.31
C ILE A 426 -7.52 -14.14 -0.99
N SER A 427 -7.84 -15.44 -0.85
CA SER A 427 -7.60 -16.17 0.39
C SER A 427 -6.11 -16.35 0.71
N TRP A 428 -5.23 -16.37 -0.29
CA TRP A 428 -3.78 -16.42 -0.10
C TRP A 428 -3.24 -15.22 0.67
N GLN A 429 -3.82 -14.03 0.45
CA GLN A 429 -3.48 -12.81 1.19
C GLN A 429 -3.85 -12.91 2.68
N ARG A 430 -4.73 -13.86 3.03
CA ARG A 430 -5.20 -14.15 4.39
C ARG A 430 -4.56 -15.41 4.99
N GLY A 431 -3.53 -15.95 4.34
CA GLY A 431 -2.75 -17.09 4.82
C GLY A 431 -3.19 -18.46 4.30
N ALA A 432 -4.12 -18.54 3.33
CA ALA A 432 -4.42 -19.81 2.67
C ALA A 432 -3.24 -20.29 1.81
N SER A 433 -3.11 -21.60 1.62
CA SER A 433 -2.03 -22.16 0.82
C SER A 433 -2.19 -21.83 -0.67
N MET A 434 -1.08 -21.41 -1.31
CA MET A 434 -1.03 -21.22 -2.76
C MET A 434 -0.98 -22.54 -3.54
N THR A 435 -0.55 -23.62 -2.90
CA THR A 435 -0.36 -24.93 -3.56
C THR A 435 -1.62 -25.78 -3.62
N GLU A 436 -2.63 -25.46 -2.81
CA GLU A 436 -3.83 -26.29 -2.67
C GLU A 436 -4.71 -26.18 -3.91
N GLY A 437 -4.81 -27.24 -4.71
CA GLY A 437 -5.68 -27.29 -5.90
C GLY A 437 -5.04 -26.73 -7.17
N VAL A 438 -3.72 -26.56 -7.20
CA VAL A 438 -2.96 -26.30 -8.44
C VAL A 438 -2.19 -27.55 -8.85
N LYS A 439 -1.97 -27.69 -10.16
CA LYS A 439 -1.28 -28.84 -10.76
C LYS A 439 0.24 -28.71 -10.70
N TYR A 440 0.74 -27.48 -10.84
CA TYR A 440 2.17 -27.20 -10.91
C TYR A 440 2.55 -26.07 -9.95
N ALA A 441 3.77 -26.13 -9.42
CA ALA A 441 4.42 -25.02 -8.74
C ALA A 441 5.79 -24.77 -9.37
N ILE A 442 6.07 -23.51 -9.68
CA ILE A 442 7.41 -23.04 -9.98
C ILE A 442 8.06 -22.68 -8.64
N VAL A 443 9.13 -23.37 -8.28
CA VAL A 443 9.83 -23.16 -7.01
C VAL A 443 11.31 -22.90 -7.20
N ARG A 444 11.92 -22.23 -6.23
CA ARG A 444 13.39 -22.12 -6.17
C ARG A 444 14.00 -23.50 -6.03
N ARG A 445 14.98 -23.80 -6.90
CA ARG A 445 15.70 -25.06 -6.87
C ARG A 445 16.65 -25.07 -5.66
N THR A 446 16.48 -26.07 -4.80
CA THR A 446 17.31 -26.31 -3.63
C THR A 446 17.70 -27.79 -3.57
N PRO A 447 18.76 -28.16 -2.83
CA PRO A 447 19.07 -29.56 -2.59
C PRO A 447 17.87 -30.35 -2.05
N HIS A 448 17.11 -29.73 -1.14
CA HIS A 448 15.88 -30.29 -0.60
C HIS A 448 14.86 -30.64 -1.70
N ILE A 449 14.48 -29.67 -2.54
CA ILE A 449 13.54 -29.90 -3.64
C ILE A 449 14.06 -30.98 -4.60
N ASN A 450 15.36 -31.02 -4.88
CA ASN A 450 15.95 -32.06 -5.72
C ASN A 450 15.81 -33.47 -5.12
N THR A 451 15.76 -33.59 -3.78
CA THR A 451 15.60 -34.84 -3.05
C THR A 451 14.13 -35.27 -2.93
N VAL A 452 13.22 -34.36 -2.62
CA VAL A 452 11.81 -34.73 -2.34
C VAL A 452 10.92 -34.74 -3.59
N CYS A 453 11.33 -34.04 -4.65
CA CYS A 453 10.59 -33.95 -5.91
C CYS A 453 11.33 -34.67 -7.05
N ASP A 454 10.94 -35.93 -7.27
CA ASP A 454 11.46 -36.78 -8.35
C ASP A 454 10.99 -36.29 -9.72
N SER A 455 9.68 -36.00 -9.84
CA SER A 455 9.05 -35.50 -11.07
C SER A 455 9.29 -34.00 -11.23
N ARG A 456 10.39 -33.65 -11.89
CA ARG A 456 10.74 -32.28 -12.30
C ARG A 456 10.42 -32.11 -13.78
N PHE A 457 9.47 -31.24 -14.11
CA PHE A 457 8.98 -31.07 -15.48
C PHE A 457 9.91 -30.19 -16.31
N ILE A 458 10.36 -29.08 -15.73
CA ILE A 458 11.24 -28.08 -16.36
C ILE A 458 12.20 -27.59 -15.29
N GLU A 459 13.49 -27.47 -15.61
CA GLU A 459 14.49 -27.04 -14.64
C GLU A 459 15.53 -26.08 -15.25
N THR A 460 15.99 -25.17 -14.40
CA THR A 460 17.15 -24.32 -14.65
C THR A 460 18.11 -24.39 -13.47
N ALA A 461 19.15 -23.56 -13.48
CA ALA A 461 20.03 -23.42 -12.32
C ALA A 461 19.28 -22.94 -11.07
N ASN A 462 18.28 -22.07 -11.23
CA ASN A 462 17.66 -21.34 -10.12
C ASN A 462 16.25 -21.82 -9.76
N PHE A 463 15.50 -22.34 -10.73
CA PHE A 463 14.08 -22.67 -10.57
C PHE A 463 13.74 -24.01 -11.21
N VAL A 464 12.69 -24.64 -10.70
CA VAL A 464 12.17 -25.92 -11.18
C VAL A 464 10.64 -25.93 -11.10
N VAL A 465 10.01 -26.54 -12.10
CA VAL A 465 8.57 -26.82 -12.14
C VAL A 465 8.31 -28.22 -11.61
N ILE A 466 7.46 -28.32 -10.60
CA ILE A 466 7.16 -29.56 -9.87
C ILE A 466 5.66 -29.75 -9.66
N ASP A 467 5.25 -30.95 -9.29
CA ASP A 467 3.95 -31.21 -8.67
C ASP A 467 4.00 -30.74 -7.20
N PRO A 468 3.17 -29.77 -6.76
CA PRO A 468 3.22 -29.27 -5.39
C PRO A 468 3.04 -30.35 -4.31
N ALA A 469 2.43 -31.50 -4.64
CA ALA A 469 2.28 -32.63 -3.74
C ALA A 469 3.62 -33.19 -3.23
N CYS A 470 4.71 -33.03 -4.01
CA CYS A 470 6.03 -33.48 -3.58
C CYS A 470 6.65 -32.61 -2.48
N MET A 471 6.26 -31.34 -2.36
CA MET A 471 6.79 -30.45 -1.30
C MET A 471 6.35 -30.85 0.10
N GLY A 472 5.26 -31.62 0.21
CA GLY A 472 4.84 -32.20 1.48
C GLY A 472 5.65 -33.45 1.86
N LYS A 473 6.42 -34.06 0.95
CA LYS A 473 7.25 -35.23 1.27
C LYS A 473 8.43 -34.81 2.12
N TYR A 474 8.71 -35.57 3.16
CA TYR A 474 9.84 -35.37 4.05
C TYR A 474 10.83 -36.52 3.90
N ALA A 475 12.11 -36.18 3.73
CA ALA A 475 13.18 -37.16 3.71
C ALA A 475 13.63 -37.47 5.14
N ALA A 476 13.49 -38.72 5.58
CA ALA A 476 13.90 -39.14 6.92
C ALA A 476 15.36 -38.74 7.22
N GLY A 477 15.58 -38.13 8.38
CA GLY A 477 16.88 -37.61 8.81
C GLY A 477 17.17 -36.17 8.35
N GLU A 478 16.36 -35.59 7.45
CA GLU A 478 16.54 -34.21 7.03
C GLU A 478 16.23 -33.22 8.17
N LYS A 479 17.11 -32.25 8.38
CA LYS A 479 16.90 -31.20 9.36
C LYS A 479 16.06 -30.07 8.77
N LEU A 480 14.83 -29.91 9.25
CA LEU A 480 13.98 -28.76 8.94
C LEU A 480 14.41 -27.58 9.78
N ASN A 481 14.69 -26.45 9.15
CA ASN A 481 15.07 -25.19 9.79
C ASN A 481 13.91 -24.18 9.73
N PHE A 482 13.51 -23.64 10.87
CA PHE A 482 12.42 -22.67 11.02
C PHE A 482 12.92 -21.22 11.18
N ALA A 483 14.21 -20.97 10.99
CA ALA A 483 14.71 -19.61 10.83
C ALA A 483 14.14 -18.94 9.57
N SER A 484 14.24 -17.62 9.49
CA SER A 484 13.88 -16.86 8.29
C SER A 484 14.57 -17.43 7.04
N GLY A 485 13.78 -17.85 6.04
CA GLY A 485 14.26 -18.47 4.80
C GLY A 485 14.62 -19.96 4.89
N GLY A 486 14.39 -20.60 6.04
CA GLY A 486 14.64 -22.04 6.23
C GLY A 486 13.65 -22.95 5.48
N ASN A 487 14.03 -24.23 5.31
CA ASN A 487 13.23 -25.24 4.61
C ASN A 487 12.01 -25.76 5.41
N GLY A 488 11.92 -25.49 6.71
CA GLY A 488 10.81 -25.97 7.56
C GLY A 488 9.46 -25.33 7.21
N TRP A 489 9.47 -24.14 6.61
CA TRP A 489 8.25 -23.39 6.27
C TRP A 489 7.38 -24.05 5.21
N SER A 490 7.94 -24.95 4.39
CA SER A 490 7.17 -25.76 3.44
C SER A 490 6.23 -26.75 4.11
N TYR A 491 6.47 -27.05 5.40
CA TYR A 491 5.71 -28.02 6.18
C TYR A 491 4.89 -27.38 7.31
N ALA A 492 5.20 -26.14 7.66
CA ALA A 492 4.52 -25.40 8.71
C ALA A 492 3.09 -25.05 8.30
N SER A 493 2.15 -25.20 9.23
CA SER A 493 0.74 -24.83 9.06
C SER A 493 0.20 -24.26 10.37
N GLY A 494 -0.48 -23.11 10.29
CA GLY A 494 -1.18 -22.44 11.40
C GLY A 494 -0.30 -22.09 12.62
N GLY A 495 -0.71 -21.12 13.42
CA GLY A 495 -0.19 -20.93 14.79
C GLY A 495 1.29 -20.50 14.97
N TRP A 496 2.00 -20.12 13.91
CA TRP A 496 3.39 -19.63 13.99
C TRP A 496 3.46 -18.09 13.94
N SER A 497 4.42 -17.52 14.67
CA SER A 497 4.83 -16.12 14.51
C SER A 497 5.63 -15.94 13.22
N VAL A 498 5.90 -14.67 12.88
CA VAL A 498 6.91 -14.34 11.86
C VAL A 498 8.25 -14.99 12.23
N ALA A 499 8.92 -15.56 11.24
CA ALA A 499 10.23 -16.18 11.38
C ALA A 499 11.30 -15.16 11.76
N GLU A 500 12.14 -15.50 12.72
CA GLU A 500 13.29 -14.74 13.19
C GLU A 500 14.58 -15.41 12.67
N ALA A 501 15.73 -14.74 12.83
CA ALA A 501 17.02 -15.26 12.31
C ALA A 501 17.44 -16.61 12.92
N TRP A 502 16.90 -16.98 14.08
CA TRP A 502 17.21 -18.21 14.79
C TRP A 502 16.14 -19.31 14.66
N GLY A 503 14.89 -18.95 14.32
CA GLY A 503 13.72 -19.84 14.42
C GLY A 503 12.41 -19.07 14.46
N ALA A 504 11.32 -19.69 14.94
CA ALA A 504 10.04 -19.01 15.11
C ALA A 504 9.27 -19.47 16.36
N TRP A 505 8.43 -18.59 16.89
CA TRP A 505 7.55 -18.91 18.00
C TRP A 505 6.27 -19.56 17.51
N ALA A 506 5.90 -20.70 18.10
CA ALA A 506 4.53 -21.14 18.16
C ALA A 506 3.76 -20.23 19.12
N PHE A 507 2.61 -19.72 18.69
CA PHE A 507 1.72 -18.96 19.56
C PHE A 507 1.07 -19.90 20.58
N GLY A 508 1.16 -19.57 21.87
CA GLY A 508 0.60 -20.41 22.94
C GLY A 508 -0.93 -20.53 22.91
N ASN A 509 -1.61 -19.62 22.21
CA ASN A 509 -3.06 -19.59 22.05
C ASN A 509 -3.54 -20.08 20.67
N ALA A 510 -2.66 -20.66 19.85
CA ALA A 510 -3.00 -21.21 18.53
C ALA A 510 -2.34 -22.57 18.32
N GLU A 511 -2.93 -23.41 17.47
CA GLU A 511 -2.33 -24.69 17.11
C GLU A 511 -1.22 -24.51 16.08
N ALA A 512 0.02 -24.37 16.55
CA ALA A 512 1.19 -24.46 15.70
C ALA A 512 1.39 -25.90 15.24
N SER A 513 1.39 -26.13 13.93
CA SER A 513 1.55 -27.48 13.38
C SER A 513 2.57 -27.59 12.25
N VAL A 514 3.10 -28.80 12.09
CA VAL A 514 3.99 -29.22 10.99
C VAL A 514 3.38 -30.46 10.36
N VAL A 515 3.15 -30.45 9.05
CA VAL A 515 2.54 -31.56 8.31
C VAL A 515 3.58 -32.15 7.37
N LEU A 516 3.92 -33.42 7.59
CA LEU A 516 4.93 -34.15 6.83
C LEU A 516 4.28 -35.36 6.14
N ARG A 517 4.67 -35.64 4.91
CA ARG A 517 4.40 -36.91 4.25
C ARG A 517 5.61 -37.81 4.37
N VAL A 518 5.43 -38.93 5.05
CA VAL A 518 6.49 -39.89 5.38
C VAL A 518 6.02 -41.32 5.12
N PRO A 519 6.93 -42.23 4.76
CA PRO A 519 6.63 -43.67 4.74
C PRO A 519 6.04 -44.14 6.08
N SER A 520 5.20 -45.18 6.05
CA SER A 520 4.70 -45.78 7.29
C SER A 520 5.84 -46.57 7.97
N SER A 521 6.44 -45.96 8.98
CA SER A 521 7.54 -46.50 9.81
C SER A 521 7.46 -45.90 11.22
N SER A 522 8.19 -46.46 12.18
CA SER A 522 8.41 -45.79 13.45
C SER A 522 9.47 -44.69 13.29
N TYR A 523 9.27 -43.55 13.95
CA TYR A 523 10.20 -42.43 13.91
C TYR A 523 10.52 -41.91 15.31
N GLN A 524 11.71 -41.37 15.49
CA GLN A 524 12.04 -40.51 16.60
C GLN A 524 11.96 -39.06 16.13
N LEU A 525 11.02 -38.31 16.68
CA LEU A 525 10.97 -36.87 16.56
C LEU A 525 12.08 -36.27 17.41
N GLN A 526 12.88 -35.39 16.81
CA GLN A 526 13.84 -34.55 17.48
C GLN A 526 13.53 -33.10 17.16
N ILE A 527 13.26 -32.29 18.18
CA ILE A 527 13.14 -30.84 18.05
C ILE A 527 14.29 -30.17 18.78
N ASN A 528 14.80 -29.08 18.23
CA ASN A 528 15.63 -28.14 18.96
C ASN A 528 14.83 -26.86 19.14
N GLY A 529 14.60 -26.44 20.37
CA GLY A 529 13.74 -25.31 20.66
C GLY A 529 14.04 -24.65 22.00
N ARG A 530 13.28 -23.60 22.29
CA ARG A 530 13.34 -22.78 23.49
C ARG A 530 11.95 -22.45 23.99
N ALA A 531 11.80 -22.18 25.28
CA ALA A 531 10.56 -21.65 25.84
C ALA A 531 10.79 -20.24 26.40
N TYR A 532 9.74 -19.43 26.44
CA TYR A 532 9.77 -18.17 27.18
C TYR A 532 9.56 -18.45 28.66
N VAL A 533 10.62 -18.39 29.45
CA VAL A 533 10.60 -18.61 30.91
C VAL A 533 11.31 -17.46 31.62
N THR A 534 10.76 -17.03 32.74
CA THR A 534 11.25 -15.90 33.55
C THR A 534 11.01 -16.17 35.03
N GLN A 535 11.51 -15.34 35.95
CA GLN A 535 11.21 -15.52 37.38
C GLN A 535 9.70 -15.47 37.69
N GLN A 536 8.91 -14.75 36.88
CA GLN A 536 7.45 -14.64 37.01
C GLN A 536 6.69 -15.75 36.26
N HIS A 537 7.37 -16.44 35.33
CA HIS A 537 6.88 -17.59 34.59
C HIS A 537 7.98 -18.66 34.52
N PRO A 538 8.30 -19.33 35.65
CA PRO A 538 9.55 -20.08 35.79
C PRO A 538 9.56 -21.42 35.06
N LYS A 539 8.41 -21.84 34.53
CA LYS A 539 8.23 -23.14 33.90
C LYS A 539 7.24 -23.06 32.74
N GLN A 540 7.60 -23.65 31.62
CA GLN A 540 6.72 -23.84 30.47
C GLN A 540 6.64 -25.32 30.10
N ILE A 541 5.42 -25.84 30.02
CA ILE A 541 5.16 -27.20 29.52
C ILE A 541 4.85 -27.13 28.02
N VAL A 542 5.39 -28.09 27.26
CA VAL A 542 5.09 -28.24 25.83
C VAL A 542 4.67 -29.69 25.58
N VAL A 543 3.47 -29.85 25.05
CA VAL A 543 2.89 -31.14 24.67
C VAL A 543 3.04 -31.30 23.16
N ALA A 544 3.67 -32.40 22.73
CA ALA A 544 3.76 -32.78 21.34
C ALA A 544 2.67 -33.82 21.03
N GLU A 545 1.81 -33.50 20.07
CA GLU A 545 0.79 -34.41 19.56
C GLU A 545 1.08 -34.78 18.11
N VAL A 546 0.84 -36.04 17.76
CA VAL A 546 0.91 -36.54 16.38
C VAL A 546 -0.45 -37.08 16.00
N ASN A 547 -1.04 -36.52 14.94
CA ASN A 547 -2.37 -36.89 14.43
C ASN A 547 -3.44 -36.99 15.53
N GLY A 548 -3.37 -36.09 16.52
CA GLY A 548 -4.29 -35.97 17.66
C GLY A 548 -3.96 -36.84 18.87
N THR A 549 -2.85 -37.59 18.85
CA THR A 549 -2.39 -38.40 19.98
C THR A 549 -1.16 -37.76 20.62
N GLU A 550 -1.17 -37.57 21.94
CA GLU A 550 0.01 -37.09 22.67
C GLU A 550 1.14 -38.12 22.59
N VAL A 551 2.32 -37.70 22.13
CA VAL A 551 3.52 -38.55 22.02
C VAL A 551 4.61 -38.16 23.00
N ALA A 552 4.58 -36.92 23.51
CA ALA A 552 5.48 -36.48 24.57
C ALA A 552 4.97 -35.22 25.27
N THR A 553 5.39 -35.06 26.52
CA THR A 553 5.29 -33.82 27.28
C THR A 553 6.67 -33.41 27.77
N TRP A 554 7.12 -32.22 27.39
CA TRP A 554 8.41 -31.65 27.75
C TRP A 554 8.25 -30.48 28.71
N SER A 555 9.21 -30.32 29.61
CA SER A 555 9.31 -29.17 30.51
C SER A 555 10.53 -28.33 30.16
N PHE A 556 10.35 -27.01 30.22
CA PHE A 556 11.41 -26.01 30.16
C PHE A 556 11.32 -25.15 31.41
N ASP A 557 12.47 -24.79 31.97
CA ASP A 557 12.58 -23.95 33.16
C ASP A 557 13.77 -22.99 33.06
N LEU A 558 14.03 -22.23 34.12
CA LEU A 558 15.10 -21.23 34.14
C LEU A 558 16.51 -21.81 33.97
N ASN A 559 16.74 -23.08 34.31
CA ASN A 559 18.03 -23.74 34.13
C ASN A 559 18.17 -24.37 32.74
N GLU A 560 17.05 -24.83 32.18
CA GLU A 560 16.99 -25.45 30.86
C GLU A 560 15.90 -24.82 29.98
N SER A 561 16.07 -23.55 29.66
CA SER A 561 15.10 -22.78 28.86
C SER A 561 15.13 -23.12 27.37
N SER A 562 16.13 -23.89 26.92
CA SER A 562 16.31 -24.31 25.54
C SER A 562 17.11 -25.60 25.44
N GLY A 563 16.87 -26.39 24.40
CA GLY A 563 17.60 -27.63 24.18
C GLY A 563 16.94 -28.52 23.14
N THR A 564 17.50 -29.71 22.97
CA THR A 564 16.89 -30.76 22.14
C THR A 564 15.88 -31.54 22.98
N ARG A 565 14.73 -31.84 22.39
CA ARG A 565 13.70 -32.72 22.96
C ARG A 565 13.34 -33.80 21.96
N THR A 566 13.03 -34.98 22.47
CA THR A 566 12.71 -36.14 21.63
C THR A 566 11.37 -36.76 22.01
N ALA A 567 10.73 -37.40 21.03
CA ALA A 567 9.52 -38.20 21.21
C ALA A 567 9.54 -39.39 20.26
N GLU A 568 9.04 -40.53 20.69
CA GLU A 568 8.81 -41.68 19.81
C GLU A 568 7.46 -41.54 19.12
N ILE A 569 7.44 -41.79 17.82
CA ILE A 569 6.24 -41.78 16.99
C ILE A 569 6.04 -43.19 16.47
N PRO A 570 5.09 -43.94 17.05
CA PRO A 570 4.69 -45.25 16.54
C PRO A 570 4.13 -45.17 15.12
N LYS A 571 4.39 -46.21 14.31
CA LYS A 571 3.95 -46.28 12.91
C LYS A 571 2.42 -46.15 12.72
N ASP A 572 1.64 -46.59 13.70
CA ASP A 572 0.18 -46.57 13.73
C ASP A 572 -0.40 -45.16 13.87
N LEU A 573 0.40 -44.20 14.32
CA LEU A 573 0.00 -42.80 14.31
C LEU A 573 0.10 -42.15 12.93
N ILE A 574 0.77 -42.78 11.95
CA ILE A 574 0.89 -42.25 10.58
C ILE A 574 -0.33 -42.70 9.78
N LYS A 575 -1.20 -41.75 9.40
CA LYS A 575 -2.43 -42.01 8.66
C LYS A 575 -2.25 -41.62 7.20
N ASP A 576 -2.43 -42.58 6.30
CA ASP A 576 -2.30 -42.38 4.84
C ASP A 576 -0.98 -41.72 4.42
N GLY A 577 0.11 -42.08 5.11
CA GLY A 577 1.44 -41.49 4.88
C GLY A 577 1.58 -40.03 5.32
N SER A 578 0.61 -39.49 6.07
CA SER A 578 0.59 -38.12 6.59
C SER A 578 0.80 -38.12 8.11
N LEU A 579 1.66 -37.21 8.56
CA LEU A 579 2.06 -37.01 9.96
C LEU A 579 1.90 -35.53 10.29
N ARG A 580 0.85 -35.17 11.03
CA ARG A 580 0.65 -33.82 11.58
C ARG A 580 1.17 -33.77 13.01
N ILE A 581 2.25 -33.03 13.22
CA ILE A 581 2.82 -32.70 14.53
C ILE A 581 2.20 -31.40 15.00
N VAL A 582 1.64 -31.38 16.21
CA VAL A 582 1.12 -30.17 16.87
C VAL A 582 1.92 -29.94 18.14
N LEU A 583 2.39 -28.71 18.32
CA LEU A 583 3.09 -28.30 19.54
C LEU A 583 2.17 -27.40 20.36
N LYS A 584 1.65 -27.92 21.47
CA LYS A 584 0.78 -27.18 22.39
C LYS A 584 1.60 -26.71 23.58
N ALA A 585 1.47 -25.44 23.94
CA ALA A 585 2.16 -24.86 25.09
C ALA A 585 1.13 -24.30 26.09
N PRO A 586 0.50 -25.17 26.91
CA PRO A 586 -0.49 -24.70 27.88
C PRO A 586 0.16 -23.75 28.90
N GLY A 587 -0.59 -22.72 29.31
CA GLY A 587 -0.13 -21.75 30.31
C GLY A 587 0.91 -20.75 29.80
N SER A 588 1.11 -20.64 28.49
CA SER A 588 1.98 -19.61 27.91
C SER A 588 1.47 -18.21 28.15
N VAL A 589 2.42 -17.28 28.29
CA VAL A 589 2.18 -15.85 28.53
C VAL A 589 2.90 -15.00 27.49
N SER A 590 2.43 -13.78 27.28
CA SER A 590 3.20 -12.76 26.57
C SER A 590 4.11 -11.99 27.54
N PRO A 591 5.25 -11.46 27.07
CA PRO A 591 6.08 -10.55 27.85
C PRO A 591 5.29 -9.34 28.39
N ALA A 592 4.32 -8.84 27.63
CA ALA A 592 3.43 -7.76 28.07
C ALA A 592 2.51 -8.18 29.23
N GLN A 593 1.97 -9.41 29.22
CA GLN A 593 1.09 -9.90 30.29
C GLN A 593 1.79 -9.95 31.65
N ILE A 594 3.11 -10.20 31.66
CA ILE A 594 3.92 -10.23 32.89
C ILE A 594 4.74 -8.95 33.11
N GLY A 595 4.50 -7.90 32.32
CA GLY A 595 5.08 -6.56 32.52
C GLY A 595 6.57 -6.43 32.16
N GLN A 596 7.11 -7.31 31.31
CA GLN A 596 8.52 -7.26 30.91
C GLN A 596 8.80 -6.42 29.65
N SER A 597 7.84 -6.31 28.73
CA SER A 597 8.00 -5.48 27.51
C SER A 597 6.63 -5.16 26.87
N ALA A 598 6.62 -4.44 25.74
CA ALA A 598 5.41 -4.17 24.96
C ALA A 598 5.03 -5.33 24.00
N ASP A 599 5.77 -6.44 23.99
CA ASP A 599 5.48 -7.58 23.12
C ASP A 599 4.21 -8.32 23.58
N THR A 600 3.17 -8.24 22.76
CA THR A 600 1.84 -8.80 23.04
C THR A 600 1.68 -10.25 22.59
N ARG A 601 2.68 -10.84 21.93
CA ARG A 601 2.63 -12.23 21.44
C ARG A 601 2.62 -13.20 22.62
N VAL A 602 1.63 -14.10 22.69
CA VAL A 602 1.61 -15.19 23.68
C VAL A 602 2.63 -16.25 23.24
N LEU A 603 3.78 -16.33 23.89
CA LEU A 603 4.92 -17.12 23.44
C LEU A 603 4.85 -18.55 23.99
N GLY A 604 4.62 -19.52 23.09
CA GLY A 604 4.62 -20.95 23.39
C GLY A 604 6.03 -21.53 23.38
N ILE A 605 6.33 -22.30 22.34
CA ILE A 605 7.66 -22.85 22.07
C ILE A 605 8.29 -22.14 20.88
N GLY A 606 9.53 -21.68 21.03
CA GLY A 606 10.38 -21.21 19.95
C GLY A 606 11.09 -22.39 19.29
N LEU A 607 10.72 -22.74 18.06
CA LEU A 607 11.31 -23.85 17.33
C LEU A 607 12.47 -23.36 16.46
N HIS A 608 13.65 -23.96 16.63
CA HIS A 608 14.78 -23.77 15.71
C HIS A 608 14.69 -24.79 14.58
N THR A 609 14.75 -26.07 14.93
CA THR A 609 14.84 -27.16 13.95
C THR A 609 14.02 -28.38 14.37
N LEU A 610 13.55 -29.14 13.38
CA LEU A 610 12.85 -30.40 13.56
C LEU A 610 13.46 -31.47 12.64
N THR A 611 13.65 -32.68 13.16
CA THR A 611 14.10 -33.85 12.40
C THR A 611 13.28 -35.07 12.81
N LEU A 612 12.87 -35.91 11.86
CA LEU A 612 12.41 -37.27 12.13
C LEU A 612 13.49 -38.25 11.71
N VAL A 613 13.98 -39.05 12.66
CA VAL A 613 14.93 -40.13 12.38
C VAL A 613 14.15 -41.44 12.36
N ALA A 614 14.28 -42.23 11.29
CA ALA A 614 13.64 -43.54 11.24
C ALA A 614 14.24 -44.45 12.33
N VAL A 615 13.37 -45.13 13.07
CA VAL A 615 13.77 -46.13 14.08
C VAL A 615 13.61 -47.52 13.45
N PRO A 616 14.61 -48.40 13.55
CA PRO A 616 14.57 -49.76 13.00
C PRO A 616 13.39 -50.61 13.47
#